data_AF-A0AB37KNB8-F1
#
_entry.id   AF-A0AB37KNB8-F1
#
_cell.length_a   1.000
_cell.length_b   1.000
_cell.length_c   1.000
_cell.angle_alpha   90.00
_cell.angle_beta   90.00
_cell.angle_gamma   90.00
#
_symmetry.space_group_name_H-M   'P 1'
#
loop_
_entity.id
_entity.type
_entity.pdbx_description
1 polymer ?
#
loop_
_entity_poly.entity_id
_entity_poly.type
_entity_poly.pdbx_seq_one_letter_code
_entity_poly.pdbx_strand_id
1 'polypeptide(L)'
;MKVTIKKIGINGEGIGYIDRLPVFVPGALIDEEVDIQVIEKNKRYAKGKVNRILKKSKDRVKPKCFVQDRCGGCPLMDVKYPKQLEYKYELLKQSLIKYAQVNPRLIQKVIPSEDVFEYRNQFKMPCAIEEGVLASGMFLPNSNYFFGINRCVVHNEGLEHFRKDVMRVLNEYEMPAYDYHKKSGIRNLIARGFDGKYQCTIVTGDDELSQEAIDALMKIKGMYSLWQSIHTTKKTPEVFGNQMIFLAGERYLPLTFDGLKLELSPRSFFQLNTKQAMQLYRGIAAQIKDGNDLIVEAYSGVGAISLYLKDKAKEIIGIESIKDAVVNANKNAKANGCEHVSFVCADAADKLTYISKKRSIDVLVVDPPRSGLDDAMLECILRSKIKNIVYVSCNPATLGKNLAALQSRYIVKNIQPYDMFPHTPLVETVCLLSKLNTKQHIEVEVKMDELDLTSAESKATYEEIKEYVLEHSGLKVSSLYIAQVKQKCGIIERENYNKPKSEDARQPQCPPDKEKAITEALKHFGMI
;
A
#
# COMPACT_ATOMS: atom_id res chain seq x y z
N MET A 1 -2.01 -29.31 -16.35
CA MET A 1 -1.47 -28.51 -17.48
C MET A 1 -0.11 -27.97 -17.11
N LYS A 2 0.87 -28.05 -18.01
CA LYS A 2 2.24 -27.58 -17.75
C LYS A 2 2.37 -26.07 -18.00
N VAL A 3 2.96 -25.35 -17.04
CA VAL A 3 3.19 -23.90 -17.10
C VAL A 3 4.58 -23.56 -16.61
N THR A 4 5.30 -22.70 -17.34
CA THR A 4 6.54 -22.09 -16.88
C THR A 4 6.24 -20.74 -16.25
N ILE A 5 6.71 -20.54 -15.01
CA ILE A 5 6.52 -19.29 -14.29
C ILE A 5 7.56 -18.26 -14.74
N LYS A 6 7.10 -17.05 -15.05
CA LYS A 6 7.92 -15.97 -15.63
C LYS A 6 8.02 -14.75 -14.73
N LYS A 7 6.99 -14.50 -13.91
CA LYS A 7 6.90 -13.32 -13.05
C LYS A 7 6.32 -13.69 -11.69
N ILE A 8 6.41 -12.77 -10.75
CA ILE A 8 5.73 -12.84 -9.46
C ILE A 8 4.62 -11.78 -9.45
N GLY A 9 3.50 -12.10 -8.81
CA GLY A 9 2.37 -11.20 -8.61
C GLY A 9 2.49 -10.38 -7.33
N ILE A 10 1.55 -9.45 -7.18
CA ILE A 10 1.50 -8.54 -6.02
C ILE A 10 1.19 -9.25 -4.69
N ASN A 11 0.69 -10.49 -4.73
CA ASN A 11 0.42 -11.33 -3.56
C ASN A 11 1.48 -12.43 -3.39
N GLY A 12 2.56 -12.41 -4.18
CA GLY A 12 3.61 -13.43 -4.15
C GLY A 12 3.27 -14.69 -4.94
N GLU A 13 2.21 -14.68 -5.74
CA GLU A 13 1.82 -15.77 -6.62
C GLU A 13 2.69 -15.80 -7.89
N GLY A 14 3.06 -17.00 -8.35
CA GLY A 14 3.75 -17.15 -9.64
C GLY A 14 2.81 -16.79 -10.79
N ILE A 15 3.33 -16.12 -11.82
CA ILE A 15 2.59 -15.78 -13.04
C ILE A 15 3.25 -16.48 -14.22
N GLY A 16 2.49 -17.35 -14.87
CA GLY A 16 2.82 -17.95 -16.16
C GLY A 16 1.76 -17.62 -17.22
N TYR A 17 1.89 -18.22 -18.40
CA TYR A 17 0.97 -17.98 -19.51
C TYR A 17 0.55 -19.30 -20.16
N ILE A 18 -0.74 -19.43 -20.46
CA ILE A 18 -1.31 -20.52 -21.28
C ILE A 18 -2.06 -19.83 -22.41
N ASP A 19 -1.68 -20.08 -23.67
CA ASP A 19 -2.31 -19.45 -24.85
C ASP A 19 -2.45 -17.93 -24.73
N ARG A 20 -1.39 -17.27 -24.24
CA ARG A 20 -1.32 -15.83 -23.92
C ARG A 20 -2.22 -15.36 -22.76
N LEU A 21 -3.02 -16.23 -22.17
CA LEU A 21 -3.80 -15.93 -20.97
C LEU A 21 -2.90 -16.00 -19.73
N PRO A 22 -2.79 -14.94 -18.91
CA PRO A 22 -2.02 -15.00 -17.67
C PRO A 22 -2.68 -15.94 -16.67
N VAL A 23 -1.87 -16.79 -16.04
CA VAL A 23 -2.30 -17.75 -15.02
C VAL A 23 -1.56 -17.46 -13.72
N PHE A 24 -2.33 -17.19 -12.67
CA PHE A 24 -1.85 -16.98 -11.32
C PHE A 24 -1.75 -18.30 -10.57
N VAL A 25 -0.57 -18.64 -10.07
CA VAL A 25 -0.24 -19.92 -9.48
C VAL A 25 0.43 -19.69 -8.12
N PRO A 26 -0.34 -19.60 -7.02
CA PRO A 26 0.21 -19.47 -5.67
C PRO A 26 1.19 -20.61 -5.34
N GLY A 27 2.31 -20.26 -4.70
CA GLY A 27 3.34 -21.21 -4.31
C GLY A 27 4.26 -21.68 -5.44
N ALA A 28 4.13 -21.17 -6.66
CA ALA A 28 5.06 -21.42 -7.76
C ALA A 28 6.05 -20.25 -7.93
N LEU A 29 7.32 -20.55 -8.18
CA LEU A 29 8.41 -19.57 -8.22
C LEU A 29 8.88 -19.28 -9.64
N ILE A 30 9.51 -18.13 -9.87
CA ILE A 30 10.10 -17.80 -11.17
C ILE A 30 11.11 -18.88 -11.58
N ASP A 31 11.12 -19.20 -12.88
CA ASP A 31 11.90 -20.25 -13.53
C ASP A 31 11.47 -21.69 -13.22
N GLU A 32 10.42 -21.88 -12.42
CA GLU A 32 9.82 -23.19 -12.25
C GLU A 32 8.96 -23.60 -13.43
N GLU A 33 8.96 -24.91 -13.65
CA GLU A 33 7.98 -25.58 -14.49
C GLU A 33 7.07 -26.40 -13.60
N VAL A 34 5.78 -26.13 -13.65
CA VAL A 34 4.78 -26.71 -12.77
C VAL A 34 3.66 -27.33 -13.58
N ASP A 35 3.20 -28.51 -13.15
CA ASP A 35 1.89 -29.01 -13.55
C ASP A 35 0.83 -28.43 -12.61
N ILE A 36 -0.17 -27.80 -13.21
CA ILE A 36 -1.26 -27.13 -12.48
C ILE A 36 -2.62 -27.70 -12.84
N GLN A 37 -3.53 -27.63 -11.87
CA GLN A 37 -4.97 -27.73 -12.07
C GLN A 37 -5.56 -26.31 -12.14
N VAL A 38 -6.26 -25.97 -13.22
CA VAL A 38 -6.98 -24.69 -13.31
C VAL A 38 -8.21 -24.77 -12.41
N ILE A 39 -8.28 -23.89 -11.41
CA ILE A 39 -9.37 -23.84 -10.42
C ILE A 39 -10.39 -22.75 -10.76
N GLU A 40 -9.98 -21.71 -11.48
CA GLU A 40 -10.84 -20.61 -11.90
C GLU A 40 -10.37 -20.10 -13.25
N LYS A 41 -11.27 -19.90 -14.21
CA LYS A 41 -10.96 -19.35 -15.52
C LYS A 41 -11.88 -18.19 -15.83
N ASN A 42 -11.31 -17.00 -15.99
CA ASN A 42 -12.00 -15.79 -16.42
C ASN A 42 -11.60 -15.41 -17.84
N LYS A 43 -12.28 -14.40 -18.42
CA LYS A 43 -11.95 -13.89 -19.76
C LYS A 43 -10.53 -13.32 -19.88
N ARG A 44 -9.99 -12.76 -18.79
CA ARG A 44 -8.70 -12.02 -18.79
C ARG A 44 -7.56 -12.73 -18.07
N TYR A 45 -7.86 -13.74 -17.25
CA TYR A 45 -6.86 -14.49 -16.49
C TYR A 45 -7.42 -15.84 -16.02
N ALA A 46 -6.55 -16.73 -15.58
CA ALA A 46 -6.92 -17.94 -14.85
C ALA A 46 -6.18 -18.03 -13.51
N LYS A 47 -6.71 -18.82 -12.58
CA LYS A 47 -6.01 -19.24 -11.36
C LYS A 47 -5.75 -20.73 -11.42
N GLY A 48 -4.52 -21.12 -11.08
CA GLY A 48 -4.07 -22.49 -11.02
C GLY A 48 -3.63 -22.89 -9.62
N LYS A 49 -3.85 -24.14 -9.26
CA LYS A 49 -3.24 -24.79 -8.10
C LYS A 49 -2.12 -25.72 -8.59
N VAL A 50 -0.96 -25.68 -7.94
CA VAL A 50 0.14 -26.59 -8.26
C VAL A 50 -0.25 -28.02 -7.87
N ASN A 51 -0.20 -28.94 -8.84
CA ASN A 51 -0.30 -30.38 -8.60
C ASN A 51 1.08 -30.95 -8.29
N ARG A 52 2.06 -30.62 -9.14
CA ARG A 52 3.44 -31.09 -9.02
C ARG A 52 4.41 -30.07 -9.61
N ILE A 53 5.56 -29.89 -8.97
CA ILE A 53 6.70 -29.16 -9.53
C ILE A 53 7.50 -30.12 -10.41
N LEU A 54 7.59 -29.82 -11.71
CA LEU A 54 8.31 -30.62 -12.70
C LEU A 54 9.79 -30.20 -12.76
N LYS A 55 10.06 -28.90 -12.74
CA LYS A 55 11.41 -28.32 -12.61
C LYS A 55 11.42 -27.30 -11.48
N LYS A 56 12.22 -27.57 -10.45
CA LYS A 56 12.34 -26.74 -9.25
C LYS A 56 13.33 -25.60 -9.47
N SER A 57 13.01 -24.42 -8.93
CA SER A 57 13.90 -23.26 -8.97
C SER A 57 15.07 -23.44 -8.00
N LYS A 58 16.26 -22.94 -8.37
CA LYS A 58 17.46 -22.92 -7.51
C LYS A 58 17.28 -22.06 -6.26
N ASP A 59 16.30 -21.16 -6.28
CA ASP A 59 16.00 -20.24 -5.20
C ASP A 59 14.89 -20.76 -4.26
N ARG A 60 14.32 -21.94 -4.54
CA ARG A 60 13.35 -22.58 -3.66
C ARG A 60 14.02 -23.13 -2.40
N VAL A 61 13.47 -22.80 -1.23
CA VAL A 61 13.84 -23.36 0.07
C VAL A 61 12.65 -24.02 0.75
N LYS A 62 12.93 -24.87 1.75
CA LYS A 62 11.86 -25.37 2.63
C LYS A 62 11.47 -24.24 3.60
N PRO A 63 10.19 -23.86 3.70
CA PRO A 63 9.78 -22.81 4.62
C PRO A 63 10.02 -23.24 6.08
N LYS A 64 10.43 -22.29 6.93
CA LYS A 64 10.64 -22.52 8.37
C LYS A 64 9.31 -22.74 9.13
N CYS A 65 8.21 -22.24 8.58
CA CYS A 65 6.87 -22.37 9.13
C CYS A 65 6.13 -23.56 8.50
N PHE A 66 5.67 -24.51 9.33
CA PHE A 66 4.95 -25.71 8.89
C PHE A 66 3.53 -25.46 8.38
N VAL A 67 2.97 -24.28 8.65
CA VAL A 67 1.61 -23.90 8.23
C VAL A 67 1.62 -22.82 7.15
N GLN A 68 2.77 -22.57 6.50
CA GLN A 68 2.93 -21.48 5.55
C GLN A 68 1.98 -21.59 4.35
N ASP A 69 1.78 -22.79 3.84
CA ASP A 69 0.89 -23.14 2.74
C ASP A 69 -0.59 -22.92 3.05
N ARG A 70 -0.97 -23.03 4.33
CA ARG A 70 -2.34 -22.85 4.83
C ARG A 70 -2.63 -21.42 5.29
N CYS A 71 -1.69 -20.81 6.01
CA CYS A 71 -1.84 -19.49 6.64
C CYS A 71 -1.91 -18.36 5.62
N GLY A 72 -1.16 -18.44 4.52
CA GLY A 72 -1.12 -17.40 3.49
C GLY A 72 -0.45 -16.08 3.91
N GLY A 73 -0.04 -15.93 5.17
CA GLY A 73 0.60 -14.71 5.67
C GLY A 73 2.04 -14.48 5.20
N CYS A 74 2.73 -15.52 4.71
CA CYS A 74 4.13 -15.46 4.28
C CYS A 74 4.34 -16.20 2.94
N PRO A 75 3.77 -15.69 1.83
CA PRO A 75 3.79 -16.37 0.54
C PRO A 75 5.19 -16.56 -0.07
N LEU A 76 6.21 -15.80 0.36
CA LEU A 76 7.58 -15.90 -0.16
C LEU A 76 8.55 -16.62 0.80
N MET A 77 8.07 -17.30 1.84
CA MET A 77 8.96 -17.99 2.80
C MET A 77 9.64 -19.23 2.21
N ASP A 78 9.13 -19.75 1.10
CA ASP A 78 9.74 -20.82 0.31
C ASP A 78 10.77 -20.30 -0.71
N VAL A 79 11.16 -19.03 -0.62
CA VAL A 79 12.17 -18.36 -1.46
C VAL A 79 13.38 -17.95 -0.64
N LYS A 80 14.60 -18.16 -1.17
CA LYS A 80 15.84 -17.60 -0.60
C LYS A 80 15.70 -16.08 -0.40
N TYR A 81 16.10 -15.59 0.76
CA TYR A 81 15.90 -14.19 1.14
C TYR A 81 16.45 -13.16 0.13
N PRO A 82 17.69 -13.28 -0.40
CA PRO A 82 18.18 -12.36 -1.43
C PRO A 82 17.28 -12.29 -2.66
N LYS A 83 16.68 -13.42 -3.06
CA LYS A 83 15.77 -13.47 -4.21
C LYS A 83 14.41 -12.82 -3.90
N GLN A 84 13.97 -12.81 -2.64
CA GLN A 84 12.80 -12.04 -2.23
C GLN A 84 13.01 -10.53 -2.46
N LEU A 85 14.21 -10.02 -2.16
CA LEU A 85 14.55 -8.61 -2.39
C LEU A 85 14.54 -8.25 -3.88
N GLU A 86 15.06 -9.14 -4.74
CA GLU A 86 14.96 -8.99 -6.19
C GLU A 86 13.51 -8.97 -6.68
N TYR A 87 12.66 -9.87 -6.17
CA TYR A 87 11.24 -9.89 -6.49
C TYR A 87 10.54 -8.58 -6.10
N LYS A 88 10.82 -8.05 -4.91
CA LYS A 88 10.27 -6.76 -4.44
C LYS A 88 10.74 -5.60 -5.31
N TYR A 89 12.03 -5.57 -5.65
CA TYR A 89 12.60 -4.57 -6.54
C TYR A 89 11.91 -4.57 -7.91
N GLU A 90 11.76 -5.74 -8.53
CA GLU A 90 11.15 -5.87 -9.85
C GLU A 90 9.66 -5.53 -9.83
N LEU A 91 8.92 -5.93 -8.78
CA LEU A 91 7.52 -5.52 -8.59
C LEU A 91 7.36 -4.00 -8.51
N LEU A 92 8.24 -3.33 -7.76
CA LEU A 92 8.26 -1.88 -7.66
C LEU A 92 8.58 -1.24 -9.02
N LYS A 93 9.71 -1.62 -9.62
CA LYS A 93 10.19 -1.10 -10.90
C LYS A 93 9.15 -1.23 -12.00
N GLN A 94 8.55 -2.42 -12.17
CA GLN A 94 7.53 -2.65 -13.19
C GLN A 94 6.28 -1.77 -12.96
N SER A 95 5.87 -1.58 -11.71
CA SER A 95 4.71 -0.74 -11.38
C SER A 95 4.99 0.74 -11.68
N LEU A 96 6.18 1.24 -11.30
CA LEU A 96 6.55 2.63 -11.51
C LEU A 96 6.78 2.97 -12.99
N ILE A 97 7.38 2.08 -13.77
CA ILE A 97 7.50 2.25 -15.22
C ILE A 97 6.11 2.25 -15.86
N LYS A 98 5.26 1.27 -15.50
CA LYS A 98 3.93 1.11 -16.11
C LYS A 98 3.04 2.32 -15.90
N TYR A 99 3.02 2.90 -14.70
CA TYR A 99 2.06 3.96 -14.36
C TYR A 99 2.63 5.38 -14.51
N ALA A 100 3.90 5.58 -14.17
CA ALA A 100 4.53 6.91 -14.12
C ALA A 100 5.77 7.04 -15.01
N GLN A 101 6.14 6.02 -15.81
CA GLN A 101 7.31 6.09 -16.69
C GLN A 101 8.60 6.55 -15.96
N VAL A 102 8.72 6.16 -14.68
CA VAL A 102 9.85 6.57 -13.84
C VAL A 102 11.14 5.97 -14.39
N ASN A 103 12.20 6.79 -14.46
CA ASN A 103 13.53 6.33 -14.80
C ASN A 103 14.01 5.28 -13.77
N PRO A 104 14.27 4.02 -14.16
CA PRO A 104 14.67 2.96 -13.24
C PRO A 104 15.99 3.26 -12.49
N ARG A 105 16.85 4.13 -13.01
CA ARG A 105 18.10 4.56 -12.34
C ARG A 105 17.85 5.31 -11.03
N LEU A 106 16.64 5.86 -10.84
CA LEU A 106 16.25 6.53 -9.59
C LEU A 106 15.84 5.54 -8.49
N ILE A 107 15.62 4.27 -8.83
CA ILE A 107 15.20 3.23 -7.89
C ILE A 107 16.45 2.57 -7.31
N GLN A 108 16.70 2.84 -6.03
CA GLN A 108 17.80 2.26 -5.29
C GLN A 108 17.54 0.78 -4.98
N LYS A 109 18.60 0.07 -4.54
CA LYS A 109 18.47 -1.30 -4.05
C LYS A 109 17.57 -1.35 -2.82
N VAL A 110 16.79 -2.42 -2.68
CA VAL A 110 15.95 -2.65 -1.49
C VAL A 110 16.84 -2.76 -0.26
N ILE A 111 16.62 -1.92 0.74
CA ILE A 111 17.28 -2.04 2.03
C ILE A 111 16.70 -3.28 2.72
N PRO A 112 17.53 -4.31 3.02
CA PRO A 112 17.07 -5.54 3.64
C PRO A 112 16.60 -5.28 5.07
N SER A 113 15.78 -6.19 5.59
CA SER A 113 15.50 -6.24 7.02
C SER A 113 16.67 -6.89 7.74
N GLU A 114 17.03 -6.35 8.90
CA GLU A 114 18.03 -6.95 9.78
C GLU A 114 17.58 -8.33 10.26
N ASP A 115 16.32 -8.43 10.70
CA ASP A 115 15.70 -9.67 11.15
C ASP A 115 14.62 -10.13 10.17
N VAL A 116 14.82 -11.30 9.57
CA VAL A 116 13.84 -11.90 8.64
C VAL A 116 12.79 -12.76 9.35
N PHE A 117 13.08 -13.17 10.59
CA PHE A 117 12.19 -13.86 11.51
C PHE A 117 12.04 -13.06 12.79
N GLU A 118 11.01 -13.34 13.59
CA GLU A 118 10.81 -12.74 14.92
C GLU A 118 10.79 -11.19 14.98
N TYR A 119 10.56 -10.55 13.82
CA TYR A 119 10.59 -9.10 13.66
C TYR A 119 9.27 -8.42 14.01
N ARG A 120 8.13 -9.15 13.99
CA ARG A 120 6.82 -8.57 14.26
C ARG A 120 6.61 -8.35 15.76
N ASN A 121 6.43 -7.08 16.12
CA ASN A 121 6.15 -6.62 17.48
C ASN A 121 4.65 -6.65 17.86
N GLN A 122 3.76 -7.00 16.92
CA GLN A 122 2.32 -7.08 17.16
C GLN A 122 1.68 -8.20 16.32
N PHE A 123 0.64 -8.81 16.86
CA PHE A 123 -0.30 -9.66 16.12
C PHE A 123 -1.75 -9.24 16.35
N LYS A 124 -2.61 -9.66 15.42
CA LYS A 124 -4.07 -9.59 15.53
C LYS A 124 -4.61 -10.93 15.04
N MET A 125 -5.00 -11.80 15.95
CA MET A 125 -5.36 -13.19 15.61
C MET A 125 -6.82 -13.45 15.98
N PRO A 126 -7.64 -14.01 15.08
CA PRO A 126 -8.95 -14.54 15.47
C PRO A 126 -8.80 -15.66 16.50
N CYS A 127 -9.83 -15.79 17.33
CA CYS A 127 -9.99 -16.88 18.27
C CYS A 127 -11.19 -17.74 17.87
N ALA A 128 -11.04 -19.06 17.98
CA ALA A 128 -12.12 -20.02 17.77
C ALA A 128 -11.88 -21.27 18.62
N ILE A 129 -12.93 -22.09 18.80
CA ILE A 129 -12.78 -23.40 19.44
C ILE A 129 -12.18 -24.39 18.44
N GLU A 130 -11.10 -25.04 18.83
CA GLU A 130 -10.47 -26.16 18.11
C GLU A 130 -10.28 -27.30 19.11
N GLU A 131 -10.81 -28.49 18.80
CA GLU A 131 -10.75 -29.67 19.69
C GLU A 131 -11.26 -29.40 21.13
N GLY A 132 -12.28 -28.53 21.26
CA GLY A 132 -12.89 -28.18 22.56
C GLY A 132 -12.16 -27.10 23.35
N VAL A 133 -11.04 -26.57 22.84
CA VAL A 133 -10.21 -25.55 23.49
C VAL A 133 -10.24 -24.26 22.69
N LEU A 134 -10.29 -23.10 23.36
CA LEU A 134 -10.14 -21.81 22.70
C LEU A 134 -8.71 -21.64 22.19
N ALA A 135 -8.56 -21.52 20.87
CA ALA A 135 -7.28 -21.35 20.19
C ALA A 135 -7.22 -19.99 19.48
N SER A 136 -6.02 -19.42 19.37
CA SER A 136 -5.74 -18.28 18.48
C SER A 136 -5.02 -18.78 17.23
N GLY A 137 -5.49 -18.31 16.07
CA GLY A 137 -5.10 -18.92 14.80
C GLY A 137 -5.38 -18.03 13.61
N MET A 138 -5.72 -18.65 12.47
CA MET A 138 -6.07 -17.96 11.23
C MET A 138 -7.22 -18.70 10.54
N PHE A 139 -7.97 -17.97 9.72
CA PHE A 139 -8.87 -18.58 8.74
C PHE A 139 -8.11 -18.87 7.45
N LEU A 140 -8.40 -20.00 6.80
CA LEU A 140 -7.88 -20.26 5.46
C LEU A 140 -8.32 -19.16 4.48
N PRO A 141 -7.47 -18.76 3.52
CA PRO A 141 -7.83 -17.75 2.53
C PRO A 141 -9.15 -18.07 1.82
N ASN A 142 -10.07 -17.10 1.80
CA ASN A 142 -11.41 -17.22 1.20
C ASN A 142 -12.28 -18.35 1.81
N SER A 143 -12.12 -18.65 3.09
CA SER A 143 -12.86 -19.69 3.80
C SER A 143 -13.21 -19.27 5.23
N ASN A 144 -14.21 -19.92 5.82
CA ASN A 144 -14.52 -19.84 7.26
C ASN A 144 -13.86 -20.96 8.07
N TYR A 145 -12.97 -21.74 7.45
CA TYR A 145 -12.23 -22.80 8.12
C TYR A 145 -11.10 -22.22 8.95
N PHE A 146 -11.21 -22.35 10.27
CA PHE A 146 -10.21 -21.93 11.24
C PHE A 146 -9.20 -23.06 11.50
N PHE A 147 -7.96 -22.69 11.79
CA PHE A 147 -6.98 -23.58 12.37
C PHE A 147 -6.11 -22.82 13.38
N GLY A 148 -5.78 -23.46 14.50
CA GLY A 148 -4.92 -22.90 15.53
C GLY A 148 -3.48 -22.77 15.07
N ILE A 149 -2.81 -21.71 15.53
CA ILE A 149 -1.38 -21.51 15.30
C ILE A 149 -0.65 -21.67 16.62
N ASN A 150 0.12 -22.76 16.73
CA ASN A 150 0.97 -22.99 17.89
C ASN A 150 2.11 -21.95 17.96
N ARG A 151 2.78 -21.66 16.85
CA ARG A 151 3.83 -20.64 16.78
C ARG A 151 3.88 -19.96 15.42
N CYS A 152 3.92 -18.62 15.41
CA CYS A 152 4.22 -17.83 14.23
C CYS A 152 5.68 -17.39 14.23
N VAL A 153 6.48 -17.89 13.29
CA VAL A 153 7.95 -17.67 13.25
C VAL A 153 8.37 -16.23 12.93
N VAL A 154 7.44 -15.37 12.50
CA VAL A 154 7.72 -13.94 12.26
C VAL A 154 7.32 -13.06 13.44
N HIS A 155 6.57 -13.57 14.41
CA HIS A 155 6.29 -12.87 15.66
C HIS A 155 7.49 -12.97 16.58
N ASN A 156 7.79 -11.89 17.30
CA ASN A 156 8.80 -11.89 18.34
C ASN A 156 8.54 -13.04 19.34
N GLU A 157 9.60 -13.72 19.77
CA GLU A 157 9.50 -14.87 20.66
C GLU A 157 8.77 -14.55 21.98
N GLY A 158 9.08 -13.42 22.61
CA GLY A 158 8.41 -13.01 23.84
C GLY A 158 6.92 -12.76 23.65
N LEU A 159 6.55 -12.19 22.50
CA LEU A 159 5.15 -11.94 22.13
C LEU A 159 4.36 -13.25 21.93
N GLU A 160 4.99 -14.29 21.37
CA GLU A 160 4.35 -15.61 21.23
C GLU A 160 4.19 -16.34 22.56
N HIS A 161 5.17 -16.23 23.47
CA HIS A 161 5.04 -16.77 24.83
C HIS A 161 3.90 -16.08 25.57
N PHE A 162 3.87 -14.74 25.53
CA PHE A 162 2.78 -13.94 26.09
C PHE A 162 1.41 -14.35 25.53
N ARG A 163 1.30 -14.54 24.21
CA ARG A 163 0.06 -15.02 23.58
C ARG A 163 -0.41 -16.34 24.18
N LYS A 164 0.50 -17.30 24.35
CA LYS A 164 0.16 -18.62 24.91
C LYS A 164 -0.30 -18.54 26.35
N ASP A 165 0.34 -17.70 27.16
CA ASP A 165 -0.08 -17.47 28.55
C ASP A 165 -1.47 -16.84 28.61
N VAL A 166 -1.77 -15.85 27.75
CA VAL A 166 -3.11 -15.28 27.66
C VAL A 166 -4.14 -16.34 27.27
N MET A 167 -3.87 -17.12 26.22
CA MET A 167 -4.78 -18.20 25.80
C MET A 167 -5.00 -19.24 26.91
N ARG A 168 -3.96 -19.58 27.67
CA ARG A 168 -4.07 -20.51 28.81
C ARG A 168 -5.04 -19.96 29.87
N VAL A 169 -4.85 -18.70 30.30
CA VAL A 169 -5.76 -18.07 31.28
C VAL A 169 -7.18 -17.98 30.73
N LEU A 170 -7.38 -17.60 29.47
CA LEU A 170 -8.73 -17.56 28.88
C LEU A 170 -9.43 -18.93 28.88
N ASN A 171 -8.69 -20.03 28.70
CA ASN A 171 -9.22 -21.38 28.81
C ASN A 171 -9.46 -21.84 30.25
N GLU A 172 -8.59 -21.46 31.21
CA GLU A 172 -8.78 -21.74 32.64
C GLU A 172 -10.10 -21.15 33.18
N TYR A 173 -10.55 -20.03 32.59
CA TYR A 173 -11.83 -19.38 32.89
C TYR A 173 -12.96 -19.73 31.88
N GLU A 174 -12.77 -20.78 31.08
CA GLU A 174 -13.78 -21.33 30.14
C GLU A 174 -14.39 -20.29 29.17
N MET A 175 -13.60 -19.31 28.75
CA MET A 175 -14.08 -18.24 27.86
C MET A 175 -14.47 -18.79 26.48
N PRO A 176 -15.72 -18.60 26.01
CA PRO A 176 -16.17 -19.15 24.75
C PRO A 176 -15.61 -18.38 23.56
N ALA A 177 -15.54 -19.03 22.39
CA ALA A 177 -15.32 -18.32 21.13
C ALA A 177 -16.55 -17.48 20.73
N TYR A 178 -16.33 -16.47 19.89
CA TYR A 178 -17.39 -15.58 19.47
C TYR A 178 -18.53 -16.28 18.71
N ASP A 179 -19.75 -16.10 19.19
CA ASP A 179 -20.99 -16.56 18.59
C ASP A 179 -21.75 -15.36 17.98
N TYR A 180 -21.93 -15.37 16.67
CA TYR A 180 -22.61 -14.30 15.94
C TYR A 180 -24.11 -14.16 16.26
N HIS A 181 -24.76 -15.22 16.74
CA HIS A 181 -26.18 -15.20 17.11
C HIS A 181 -26.36 -14.63 18.51
N LYS A 182 -25.50 -15.04 19.46
CA LYS A 182 -25.51 -14.55 20.84
C LYS A 182 -24.83 -13.19 21.00
N LYS A 183 -24.01 -12.78 20.02
CA LYS A 183 -23.15 -11.59 20.06
C LYS A 183 -22.25 -11.59 21.30
N SER A 184 -21.74 -12.75 21.67
CA SER A 184 -20.98 -13.00 22.90
C SER A 184 -19.78 -13.91 22.61
N GLY A 185 -18.79 -13.96 23.50
CA GLY A 185 -17.54 -14.70 23.38
C GLY A 185 -16.37 -13.91 22.77
N ILE A 186 -15.19 -14.55 22.77
CA ILE A 186 -13.92 -13.96 22.32
C ILE A 186 -13.78 -14.11 20.80
N ARG A 187 -13.62 -12.97 20.12
CA ARG A 187 -13.52 -12.87 18.66
C ARG A 187 -12.08 -12.81 18.18
N ASN A 188 -11.26 -11.96 18.80
CA ASN A 188 -9.87 -11.77 18.43
C ASN A 188 -9.02 -11.49 19.67
N LEU A 189 -7.77 -11.94 19.61
CA LEU A 189 -6.72 -11.54 20.52
C LEU A 189 -5.73 -10.63 19.78
N ILE A 190 -5.47 -9.47 20.34
CA ILE A 190 -4.53 -8.49 19.81
C ILE A 190 -3.50 -8.22 20.90
N ALA A 191 -2.22 -8.38 20.58
CA ALA A 191 -1.16 -7.97 21.50
C ALA A 191 -0.02 -7.31 20.74
N ARG A 192 0.55 -6.28 21.37
CA ARG A 192 1.77 -5.59 20.95
C ARG A 192 2.77 -5.63 22.10
N GLY A 193 4.05 -5.81 21.80
CA GLY A 193 5.10 -5.88 22.81
C GLY A 193 6.39 -5.19 22.43
N PHE A 194 7.00 -4.52 23.40
CA PHE A 194 8.36 -3.95 23.32
C PHE A 194 9.05 -4.14 24.65
N ASP A 195 10.35 -4.48 24.63
CA ASP A 195 11.21 -4.57 25.82
C ASP A 195 10.58 -5.37 26.98
N GLY A 196 9.90 -6.48 26.66
CA GLY A 196 9.24 -7.37 27.63
C GLY A 196 7.95 -6.83 28.25
N LYS A 197 7.44 -5.68 27.79
CA LYS A 197 6.14 -5.11 28.17
C LYS A 197 5.13 -5.34 27.06
N TYR A 198 3.93 -5.80 27.43
CA TYR A 198 2.88 -6.16 26.48
C TYR A 198 1.59 -5.38 26.74
N GLN A 199 1.02 -4.84 25.67
CA GLN A 199 -0.32 -4.30 25.63
C GLN A 199 -1.24 -5.31 24.95
N CYS A 200 -2.22 -5.79 25.68
CA CYS A 200 -3.19 -6.79 25.26
C CYS A 200 -4.57 -6.15 25.08
N THR A 201 -5.25 -6.50 23.99
CA THR A 201 -6.66 -6.21 23.79
C THR A 201 -7.40 -7.50 23.44
N ILE A 202 -8.37 -7.84 24.28
CA ILE A 202 -9.29 -8.95 24.04
C ILE A 202 -10.52 -8.36 23.34
N VAL A 203 -10.76 -8.78 22.11
CA VAL A 203 -11.96 -8.37 21.36
C VAL A 203 -13.06 -9.38 21.66
N THR A 204 -14.16 -8.91 22.23
CA THR A 204 -15.30 -9.74 22.64
C THR A 204 -16.58 -9.28 21.94
N GLY A 205 -17.66 -10.05 22.15
CA GLY A 205 -19.01 -9.54 22.01
C GLY A 205 -19.39 -8.61 23.16
N ASP A 206 -20.67 -8.60 23.51
CA ASP A 206 -21.25 -7.80 24.62
C ASP A 206 -20.91 -8.36 26.02
N ASP A 207 -19.97 -9.30 26.11
CA ASP A 207 -19.54 -9.90 27.38
C ASP A 207 -18.78 -8.91 28.26
N GLU A 208 -18.93 -9.07 29.57
CA GLU A 208 -18.02 -8.45 30.56
C GLU A 208 -17.06 -9.52 31.07
N LEU A 209 -15.76 -9.18 31.16
CA LEU A 209 -14.78 -10.07 31.77
C LEU A 209 -14.89 -9.97 33.30
N SER A 210 -15.02 -11.12 33.98
CA SER A 210 -15.02 -11.19 35.44
C SER A 210 -13.72 -10.61 36.03
N GLN A 211 -13.80 -10.01 37.22
CA GLN A 211 -12.63 -9.43 37.91
C GLN A 211 -11.55 -10.49 38.16
N GLU A 212 -11.92 -11.72 38.48
CA GLU A 212 -10.99 -12.83 38.70
C GLU A 212 -10.17 -13.14 37.44
N ALA A 213 -10.81 -13.16 36.27
CA ALA A 213 -10.13 -13.35 34.99
C ALA A 213 -9.19 -12.18 34.66
N ILE A 214 -9.62 -10.94 34.94
CA ILE A 214 -8.78 -9.74 34.75
C ILE A 214 -7.53 -9.83 35.65
N ASP A 215 -7.69 -10.19 36.91
CA ASP A 215 -6.60 -10.33 37.87
C ASP A 215 -5.64 -11.47 37.48
N ALA A 216 -6.16 -12.59 36.98
CA ALA A 216 -5.34 -13.69 36.47
C ALA A 216 -4.54 -13.27 35.22
N LEU A 217 -5.15 -12.55 34.29
CA LEU A 217 -4.47 -12.00 33.11
C LEU A 217 -3.38 -11.00 33.49
N MET A 218 -3.61 -10.16 34.50
CA MET A 218 -2.63 -9.20 34.99
C MET A 218 -1.43 -9.84 35.69
N LYS A 219 -1.54 -11.08 36.17
CA LYS A 219 -0.40 -11.85 36.72
C LYS A 219 0.53 -12.41 35.65
N ILE A 220 0.16 -12.36 34.36
CA ILE A 220 1.01 -12.82 33.27
C ILE A 220 2.27 -11.95 33.21
N LYS A 221 3.44 -12.59 33.16
CA LYS A 221 4.73 -11.88 33.11
C LYS A 221 4.78 -10.94 31.92
N GLY A 222 5.03 -9.66 32.19
CA GLY A 222 5.15 -8.62 31.18
C GLY A 222 3.82 -7.99 30.74
N MET A 223 2.66 -8.45 31.26
CA MET A 223 1.39 -7.76 31.06
C MET A 223 1.51 -6.33 31.61
N TYR A 224 1.43 -5.35 30.71
CA TYR A 224 1.61 -3.94 31.04
C TYR A 224 0.32 -3.15 30.89
N SER A 225 -0.51 -3.51 29.91
CA SER A 225 -1.75 -2.80 29.59
C SER A 225 -2.81 -3.80 29.11
N LEU A 226 -3.96 -3.84 29.78
CA LEU A 226 -5.05 -4.75 29.43
C LEU A 226 -6.32 -3.98 29.07
N TRP A 227 -6.84 -4.27 27.89
CA TRP A 227 -8.04 -3.66 27.33
C TRP A 227 -9.02 -4.71 26.82
N GLN A 228 -10.28 -4.29 26.75
CA GLN A 228 -11.33 -5.01 26.04
C GLN A 228 -11.87 -4.12 24.91
N SER A 229 -12.22 -4.75 23.79
CA SER A 229 -12.92 -4.07 22.70
C SER A 229 -14.21 -4.80 22.38
N ILE A 230 -15.35 -4.10 22.49
CA ILE A 230 -16.68 -4.68 22.25
C ILE A 230 -17.00 -4.59 20.77
N HIS A 231 -17.06 -5.73 20.08
CA HIS A 231 -17.27 -5.79 18.65
C HIS A 231 -18.39 -6.77 18.28
N THR A 232 -19.60 -6.23 18.10
CA THR A 232 -20.79 -7.01 17.70
C THR A 232 -21.17 -6.89 16.22
N THR A 233 -20.44 -6.08 15.45
CA THR A 233 -20.70 -5.86 14.02
C THR A 233 -20.29 -7.09 13.20
N LYS A 234 -21.23 -7.62 12.40
CA LYS A 234 -21.01 -8.85 11.61
C LYS A 234 -20.20 -8.63 10.32
N LYS A 235 -20.43 -7.54 9.60
CA LYS A 235 -19.81 -7.25 8.31
C LYS A 235 -19.00 -5.96 8.38
N THR A 236 -17.78 -6.06 8.89
CA THR A 236 -16.82 -4.96 8.88
C THR A 236 -15.41 -5.50 8.72
N PRO A 237 -14.53 -4.81 7.97
CA PRO A 237 -13.11 -5.14 7.93
C PRO A 237 -12.37 -4.78 9.22
N GLU A 238 -13.00 -3.99 10.11
CA GLU A 238 -12.40 -3.58 11.38
C GLU A 238 -12.23 -4.74 12.34
N VAL A 239 -11.07 -4.82 12.99
CA VAL A 239 -10.79 -5.81 14.04
C VAL A 239 -11.27 -5.29 15.40
N PHE A 240 -11.10 -3.99 15.66
CA PHE A 240 -11.56 -3.36 16.90
C PHE A 240 -13.03 -2.98 16.80
N GLY A 241 -13.70 -3.01 17.94
CA GLY A 241 -15.04 -2.48 18.12
C GLY A 241 -15.12 -0.96 18.12
N ASN A 242 -16.33 -0.46 18.28
CA ASN A 242 -16.58 0.96 18.53
C ASN A 242 -16.25 1.35 19.98
N GLN A 243 -16.39 0.42 20.94
CA GLN A 243 -16.10 0.66 22.35
C GLN A 243 -14.76 0.01 22.75
N MET A 244 -13.97 0.79 23.49
CA MET A 244 -12.71 0.35 24.11
C MET A 244 -12.84 0.54 25.62
N ILE A 245 -12.69 -0.54 26.38
CA ILE A 245 -12.77 -0.55 27.84
C ILE A 245 -11.36 -0.79 28.37
N PHE A 246 -10.88 0.11 29.21
CA PHE A 246 -9.62 -0.09 29.92
C PHE A 246 -9.89 -0.96 31.14
N LEU A 247 -9.20 -2.09 31.25
CA LEU A 247 -9.44 -3.06 32.32
C LEU A 247 -8.43 -2.87 33.46
N ALA A 248 -7.12 -2.88 33.16
CA ALA A 248 -6.08 -2.82 34.16
C ALA A 248 -4.69 -2.45 33.60
N GLY A 249 -3.77 -2.11 34.50
CA GLY A 249 -2.37 -1.78 34.20
C GLY A 249 -2.18 -0.32 33.80
N GLU A 250 -1.47 -0.09 32.71
CA GLU A 250 -1.19 1.23 32.16
C GLU A 250 -1.99 1.49 30.89
N ARG A 251 -2.32 2.75 30.60
CA ARG A 251 -3.16 3.09 29.43
C ARG A 251 -2.42 3.07 28.10
N TYR A 252 -1.11 3.31 28.12
CA TYR A 252 -0.29 3.44 26.93
C TYR A 252 0.94 2.56 27.05
N LEU A 253 1.36 1.94 25.95
CA LEU A 253 2.59 1.14 25.90
C LEU A 253 3.78 2.04 25.55
N PRO A 254 4.82 2.13 26.41
CA PRO A 254 6.01 2.90 26.09
C PRO A 254 6.85 2.19 25.03
N LEU A 255 7.47 2.99 24.16
CA LEU A 255 8.41 2.57 23.14
C LEU A 255 9.56 3.57 23.10
N THR A 256 10.80 3.07 23.15
CA THR A 256 11.98 3.88 22.84
C THR A 256 12.40 3.60 21.40
N PHE A 257 12.53 4.66 20.61
CA PHE A 257 12.81 4.57 19.18
C PHE A 257 13.87 5.60 18.78
N ASP A 258 15.12 5.17 18.59
CA ASP A 258 16.25 6.06 18.23
C ASP A 258 16.37 7.29 19.16
N GLY A 259 16.18 7.08 20.47
CA GLY A 259 16.22 8.14 21.47
C GLY A 259 14.90 8.90 21.66
N LEU A 260 13.91 8.73 20.77
CA LEU A 260 12.55 9.22 20.98
C LEU A 260 11.80 8.33 21.96
N LYS A 261 11.02 8.96 22.85
CA LYS A 261 10.09 8.30 23.76
C LYS A 261 8.68 8.43 23.22
N LEU A 262 8.07 7.32 22.83
CA LEU A 262 6.71 7.28 22.30
C LEU A 262 5.83 6.48 23.25
N GLU A 263 4.60 6.93 23.42
CA GLU A 263 3.52 6.18 24.07
C GLU A 263 2.52 5.76 23.01
N LEU A 264 2.06 4.50 23.07
CA LEU A 264 1.15 3.93 22.07
C LEU A 264 -0.16 3.49 22.72
N SER A 265 -1.28 4.03 22.24
CA SER A 265 -2.61 3.52 22.57
C SER A 265 -2.92 2.19 21.86
N PRO A 266 -3.90 1.39 22.35
CA PRO A 266 -4.22 0.08 21.75
C PRO A 266 -4.61 0.12 20.27
N ARG A 267 -5.28 1.20 19.85
CA ARG A 267 -5.73 1.41 18.47
C ARG A 267 -4.70 2.09 17.59
N SER A 268 -3.64 2.67 18.17
CA SER A 268 -2.67 3.43 17.40
C SER A 268 -1.94 2.53 16.40
N PHE A 269 -1.71 3.06 15.20
CA PHE A 269 -0.82 2.40 14.25
C PHE A 269 0.64 2.65 14.64
N PHE A 270 1.44 1.59 14.57
CA PHE A 270 2.89 1.66 14.58
C PHE A 270 3.43 0.54 13.69
N GLN A 271 4.62 0.73 13.15
CA GLN A 271 5.24 -0.23 12.23
C GLN A 271 5.48 -1.58 12.93
N LEU A 272 5.13 -2.69 12.26
CA LEU A 272 5.25 -4.03 12.87
C LEU A 272 6.69 -4.47 13.03
N ASN A 273 7.62 -3.92 12.25
CA ASN A 273 9.05 -4.23 12.29
C ASN A 273 9.80 -3.00 12.82
N THR A 274 10.07 -2.97 14.13
CA THR A 274 10.66 -1.78 14.79
C THR A 274 12.04 -1.44 14.22
N LYS A 275 12.90 -2.44 14.02
CA LYS A 275 14.26 -2.22 13.52
C LYS A 275 14.24 -1.67 12.09
N GLN A 276 13.36 -2.20 11.23
CA GLN A 276 13.25 -1.68 9.87
C GLN A 276 12.56 -0.32 9.81
N ALA A 277 11.63 -0.03 10.72
CA ALA A 277 11.05 1.30 10.86
C ALA A 277 12.11 2.35 11.22
N MET A 278 13.10 2.02 12.05
CA MET A 278 14.24 2.93 12.31
C MET A 278 15.00 3.25 11.02
N GLN A 279 15.30 2.24 10.19
CA GLN A 279 15.97 2.45 8.91
C GLN A 279 15.13 3.30 7.94
N LEU A 280 13.81 3.04 7.88
CA LEU A 280 12.86 3.83 7.10
C LEU A 280 12.90 5.31 7.52
N TYR A 281 12.84 5.59 8.82
CA TYR A 281 12.76 6.96 9.35
C TYR A 281 14.08 7.70 9.18
N ARG A 282 15.22 7.02 9.38
CA ARG A 282 16.56 7.54 9.00
C ARG A 282 16.60 7.90 7.53
N GLY A 283 16.04 7.04 6.68
CA GLY A 283 15.95 7.27 5.24
C GLY A 283 15.07 8.46 4.85
N ILE A 284 13.93 8.66 5.53
CA ILE A 284 13.07 9.84 5.36
C ILE A 284 13.87 11.09 5.75
N ALA A 285 14.49 11.10 6.94
CA ALA A 285 15.27 12.22 7.42
C ALA A 285 16.49 12.55 6.54
N ALA A 286 17.14 11.53 5.96
CA ALA A 286 18.27 11.71 5.05
C ALA A 286 17.88 12.37 3.71
N GLN A 287 16.62 12.26 3.30
CA GLN A 287 16.09 12.94 2.10
C GLN A 287 15.70 14.39 2.36
N ILE A 288 15.69 14.83 3.62
CA ILE A 288 15.29 16.17 4.06
C ILE A 288 16.53 16.94 4.51
N LYS A 289 16.79 18.06 3.84
CA LYS A 289 17.86 19.00 4.21
C LYS A 289 17.57 19.64 5.56
N ASP A 290 18.59 20.05 6.29
CA ASP A 290 18.42 20.81 7.53
C ASP A 290 17.99 22.26 7.23
N GLY A 291 17.49 22.96 8.25
CA GLY A 291 17.19 24.39 8.17
C GLY A 291 15.89 24.74 7.41
N ASN A 292 14.93 23.83 7.34
CA ASN A 292 13.60 24.18 6.81
C ASN A 292 12.87 25.11 7.77
N ASP A 293 12.04 26.00 7.26
CA ASP A 293 11.14 26.81 8.08
C ASP A 293 9.92 26.00 8.51
N LEU A 294 9.31 25.25 7.58
CA LEU A 294 8.09 24.47 7.84
C LEU A 294 8.09 23.10 7.15
N ILE A 295 7.90 22.06 7.97
CA ILE A 295 7.54 20.71 7.53
C ILE A 295 6.08 20.44 7.89
N VAL A 296 5.34 19.84 6.96
CA VAL A 296 3.98 19.35 7.24
C VAL A 296 3.96 17.85 7.01
N GLU A 297 3.39 17.09 7.93
CA GLU A 297 3.12 15.66 7.75
C GLU A 297 1.61 15.45 7.63
N ALA A 298 1.16 14.84 6.54
CA ALA A 298 -0.20 14.34 6.42
C ALA A 298 -0.28 12.86 6.80
N TYR A 299 -1.37 12.47 7.46
CA TYR A 299 -1.57 11.12 8.00
C TYR A 299 -0.61 10.78 9.15
N SER A 300 -0.37 11.77 10.01
CA SER A 300 0.71 11.71 11.00
C SER A 300 0.55 10.67 12.12
N GLY A 301 -0.64 10.08 12.30
CA GLY A 301 -0.88 9.07 13.32
C GLY A 301 -0.48 9.54 14.72
N VAL A 302 0.43 8.81 15.38
CA VAL A 302 0.98 9.16 16.71
C VAL A 302 2.16 10.13 16.65
N GLY A 303 2.46 10.68 15.47
CA GLY A 303 3.47 11.70 15.25
C GLY A 303 4.90 11.18 15.17
N ALA A 304 5.10 9.89 14.96
CA ALA A 304 6.42 9.28 15.05
C ALA A 304 7.40 9.82 14.00
N ILE A 305 6.96 10.08 12.76
CA ILE A 305 7.80 10.66 11.71
C ILE A 305 8.05 12.13 11.98
N SER A 306 7.02 12.94 12.26
CA SER A 306 7.18 14.36 12.65
C SER A 306 8.18 14.55 13.80
N LEU A 307 8.10 13.72 14.85
CA LEU A 307 9.03 13.78 15.98
C LEU A 307 10.44 13.33 15.61
N TYR A 308 10.59 12.38 14.70
CA TYR A 308 11.88 11.99 14.15
C TYR A 308 12.53 13.10 13.31
N LEU A 309 11.71 13.96 12.71
CA LEU A 309 12.14 15.11 11.93
C LEU A 309 12.31 16.39 12.75
N LYS A 310 12.16 16.35 14.08
CA LYS A 310 12.18 17.53 14.96
C LYS A 310 13.37 18.47 14.72
N ASP A 311 14.54 17.95 14.37
CA ASP A 311 15.77 18.74 14.19
C ASP A 311 15.91 19.29 12.75
N LYS A 312 14.98 18.95 11.84
CA LYS A 312 15.01 19.33 10.42
C LYS A 312 14.31 20.65 10.11
N ALA A 313 13.51 21.18 11.03
CA ALA A 313 12.72 22.38 10.78
C ALA A 313 12.46 23.24 12.02
N LYS A 314 12.22 24.52 11.80
CA LYS A 314 11.80 25.47 12.85
C LYS A 314 10.39 25.19 13.35
N GLU A 315 9.50 24.69 12.51
CA GLU A 315 8.13 24.33 12.84
C GLU A 315 7.73 23.05 12.10
N ILE A 316 7.05 22.13 12.80
CA ILE A 316 6.49 20.91 12.21
C ILE A 316 5.02 20.78 12.60
N ILE A 317 4.17 20.56 11.59
CA ILE A 317 2.73 20.37 11.78
C ILE A 317 2.32 19.00 11.24
N GLY A 318 1.92 18.10 12.14
CA GLY A 318 1.28 16.84 11.76
C GLY A 318 -0.24 16.98 11.67
N ILE A 319 -0.84 16.46 10.61
CA ILE A 319 -2.29 16.42 10.40
C ILE A 319 -2.76 14.98 10.54
N GLU A 320 -3.78 14.76 11.35
CA GLU A 320 -4.37 13.45 11.58
C GLU A 320 -5.89 13.58 11.77
N SER A 321 -6.65 12.64 11.22
CA SER A 321 -8.11 12.61 11.29
C SER A 321 -8.63 12.06 12.62
N ILE A 322 -7.86 11.18 13.27
CA ILE A 322 -8.23 10.49 14.50
C ILE A 322 -7.84 11.34 15.72
N LYS A 323 -8.84 11.87 16.43
CA LYS A 323 -8.66 12.70 17.63
C LYS A 323 -7.76 12.05 18.70
N ASP A 324 -7.95 10.77 18.98
CA ASP A 324 -7.16 10.05 19.98
C ASP A 324 -5.67 9.96 19.59
N ALA A 325 -5.39 9.80 18.29
CA ALA A 325 -4.03 9.78 17.77
C ALA A 325 -3.37 11.17 17.90
N VAL A 326 -4.11 12.25 17.62
CA VAL A 326 -3.63 13.65 17.80
C VAL A 326 -3.34 13.97 19.27
N VAL A 327 -4.20 13.54 20.20
CA VAL A 327 -3.96 13.72 21.64
C VAL A 327 -2.69 12.98 22.05
N ASN A 328 -2.51 11.74 21.57
CA ASN A 328 -1.30 10.96 21.84
C ASN A 328 -0.06 11.58 21.22
N ALA A 329 -0.14 12.09 19.99
CA ALA A 329 0.98 12.71 19.27
C ALA A 329 1.46 14.00 19.97
N ASN A 330 0.54 14.85 20.44
CA ASN A 330 0.91 16.04 21.21
C ASN A 330 1.50 15.69 22.58
N LYS A 331 1.06 14.60 23.24
CA LYS A 331 1.71 14.09 24.45
C LYS A 331 3.14 13.61 24.16
N ASN A 332 3.33 12.89 23.06
CA ASN A 332 4.65 12.44 22.61
C ASN A 332 5.56 13.65 22.33
N ALA A 333 5.07 14.70 21.66
CA ALA A 333 5.84 15.93 21.43
C ALA A 333 6.31 16.57 22.74
N LYS A 334 5.39 16.73 23.70
CA LYS A 334 5.73 17.28 25.02
C LYS A 334 6.74 16.40 25.77
N ALA A 335 6.58 15.07 25.74
CA ALA A 335 7.48 14.12 26.40
C ALA A 335 8.90 14.13 25.82
N ASN A 336 9.06 14.55 24.56
CA ASN A 336 10.35 14.70 23.89
C ASN A 336 10.87 16.15 23.88
N GLY A 337 10.22 17.08 24.60
CA GLY A 337 10.63 18.50 24.63
C GLY A 337 10.53 19.21 23.28
N CYS A 338 9.63 18.75 22.40
CA CYS A 338 9.49 19.24 21.03
C CYS A 338 8.32 20.23 20.93
N GLU A 339 8.45 21.42 21.52
CA GLU A 339 7.38 22.42 21.55
C GLU A 339 7.03 23.00 20.16
N HIS A 340 7.98 22.96 19.23
CA HIS A 340 7.81 23.38 17.84
C HIS A 340 7.19 22.32 16.92
N VAL A 341 6.89 21.13 17.46
CA VAL A 341 6.19 20.05 16.77
C VAL A 341 4.78 19.95 17.32
N SER A 342 3.77 20.19 16.48
CA SER A 342 2.37 20.20 16.90
C SER A 342 1.49 19.34 15.99
N PHE A 343 0.40 18.81 16.54
CA PHE A 343 -0.52 17.95 15.80
C PHE A 343 -1.94 18.50 15.84
N VAL A 344 -2.61 18.46 14.69
CA VAL A 344 -3.96 19.01 14.49
C VAL A 344 -4.92 17.92 14.02
N CYS A 345 -6.10 17.89 14.66
CA CYS A 345 -7.19 16.99 14.28
C CYS A 345 -7.98 17.61 13.12
N ALA A 346 -7.75 17.14 11.90
CA ALA A 346 -8.41 17.67 10.71
C ALA A 346 -8.32 16.70 9.53
N ASP A 347 -9.14 16.95 8.50
CA ASP A 347 -8.90 16.39 7.18
C ASP A 347 -7.56 16.90 6.62
N ALA A 348 -6.80 15.97 6.02
CA ALA A 348 -5.46 16.25 5.52
C ALA A 348 -5.45 17.28 4.39
N ALA A 349 -6.35 17.14 3.40
CA ALA A 349 -6.40 18.01 2.23
C ALA A 349 -6.91 19.41 2.60
N ASP A 350 -7.93 19.50 3.44
CA ASP A 350 -8.49 20.78 3.89
C ASP A 350 -7.46 21.58 4.69
N LYS A 351 -6.81 20.93 5.67
CA LYS A 351 -5.85 21.60 6.54
C LYS A 351 -4.57 21.97 5.78
N LEU A 352 -4.10 21.11 4.88
CA LEU A 352 -2.95 21.41 4.02
C LEU A 352 -3.24 22.62 3.12
N THR A 353 -4.43 22.69 2.53
CA THR A 353 -4.88 23.84 1.73
C THR A 353 -4.85 25.13 2.54
N TYR A 354 -5.36 25.10 3.77
CA TYR A 354 -5.37 26.26 4.66
C TYR A 354 -3.96 26.76 4.99
N ILE A 355 -3.05 25.84 5.34
CA ILE A 355 -1.65 26.17 5.66
C ILE A 355 -0.97 26.75 4.42
N SER A 356 -1.12 26.11 3.27
CA SER A 356 -0.47 26.52 2.03
C SER A 356 -0.95 27.86 1.48
N LYS A 357 -2.15 28.34 1.84
CA LYS A 357 -2.62 29.69 1.48
C LYS A 357 -1.88 30.78 2.26
N LYS A 358 -1.45 30.48 3.49
CA LYS A 358 -0.81 31.45 4.40
C LYS A 358 0.70 31.49 4.29
N ARG A 359 1.34 30.36 3.99
CA ARG A 359 2.80 30.21 4.02
C ARG A 359 3.26 29.13 3.05
N SER A 360 4.53 29.20 2.64
CA SER A 360 5.17 28.15 1.84
C SER A 360 5.50 26.96 2.74
N ILE A 361 5.39 25.76 2.19
CA ILE A 361 5.78 24.50 2.86
C ILE A 361 7.08 24.02 2.21
N ASP A 362 8.13 23.81 3.00
CA ASP A 362 9.41 23.36 2.46
C ASP A 362 9.40 21.87 2.14
N VAL A 363 8.84 21.08 3.04
CA VAL A 363 8.64 19.64 2.85
C VAL A 363 7.25 19.22 3.30
N LEU A 364 6.54 18.52 2.42
CA LEU A 364 5.36 17.74 2.78
C LEU A 364 5.78 16.27 2.91
N VAL A 365 5.52 15.65 4.05
CA VAL A 365 5.64 14.20 4.23
C VAL A 365 4.24 13.59 4.14
N VAL A 366 4.08 12.52 3.37
CA VAL A 366 2.82 11.77 3.28
C VAL A 366 3.08 10.28 3.48
N ASP A 367 2.34 9.65 4.39
CA ASP A 367 2.29 8.18 4.58
C ASP A 367 0.82 7.70 4.50
N PRO A 368 0.22 7.71 3.30
CA PRO A 368 -1.20 7.41 3.13
C PRO A 368 -1.50 5.91 3.32
N PRO A 369 -2.80 5.56 3.51
CA PRO A 369 -3.24 4.17 3.52
C PRO A 369 -2.91 3.45 2.19
N ARG A 370 -3.14 2.13 2.16
CA ARG A 370 -2.87 1.27 0.98
C ARG A 370 -3.52 1.71 -0.33
N SER A 371 -4.61 2.47 -0.27
CA SER A 371 -5.28 3.06 -1.43
C SER A 371 -4.46 4.17 -2.10
N GLY A 372 -3.44 4.71 -1.43
CA GLY A 372 -2.69 5.88 -1.88
C GLY A 372 -3.37 7.19 -1.49
N LEU A 373 -2.90 8.29 -2.09
CA LEU A 373 -3.57 9.60 -1.99
C LEU A 373 -4.86 9.58 -2.82
N ASP A 374 -5.93 10.11 -2.25
CA ASP A 374 -7.16 10.37 -2.98
C ASP A 374 -7.05 11.60 -3.89
N ASP A 375 -8.05 11.78 -4.75
CA ASP A 375 -8.06 12.85 -5.74
C ASP A 375 -8.06 14.25 -5.08
N ALA A 376 -8.75 14.40 -3.94
CA ALA A 376 -8.79 15.66 -3.19
C ALA A 376 -7.40 16.06 -2.68
N MET A 377 -6.64 15.11 -2.12
CA MET A 377 -5.29 15.34 -1.64
C MET A 377 -4.30 15.59 -2.79
N LEU A 378 -4.43 14.87 -3.91
CA LEU A 378 -3.61 15.13 -5.11
C LEU A 378 -3.85 16.54 -5.65
N GLU A 379 -5.10 16.95 -5.81
CA GLU A 379 -5.45 18.31 -6.23
C GLU A 379 -4.93 19.37 -5.26
N CYS A 380 -5.06 19.12 -3.95
CA CYS A 380 -4.52 19.97 -2.92
C CYS A 380 -3.01 20.18 -3.07
N ILE A 381 -2.24 19.10 -3.22
CA ILE A 381 -0.78 19.14 -3.40
C ILE A 381 -0.40 19.90 -4.68
N LEU A 382 -1.14 19.66 -5.78
CA LEU A 382 -0.90 20.31 -7.06
C LEU A 382 -1.18 21.82 -7.03
N ARG A 383 -2.11 22.29 -6.18
CA ARG A 383 -2.41 23.72 -6.00
C ARG A 383 -1.52 24.38 -4.93
N SER A 384 -0.96 23.61 -4.02
CA SER A 384 -0.20 24.11 -2.86
C SER A 384 1.23 24.54 -3.17
N LYS A 385 1.75 25.48 -2.39
CA LYS A 385 3.12 26.01 -2.44
C LYS A 385 4.08 25.10 -1.65
N ILE A 386 4.26 23.87 -2.12
CA ILE A 386 5.16 22.87 -1.54
C ILE A 386 6.43 22.80 -2.39
N LYS A 387 7.62 22.84 -1.76
CA LYS A 387 8.90 22.75 -2.48
C LYS A 387 9.32 21.29 -2.72
N ASN A 388 9.25 20.44 -1.70
CA ASN A 388 9.58 19.02 -1.80
C ASN A 388 8.51 18.16 -1.14
N ILE A 389 8.36 16.92 -1.62
CA ILE A 389 7.45 15.94 -1.05
C ILE A 389 8.26 14.68 -0.74
N VAL A 390 8.13 14.16 0.48
CA VAL A 390 8.59 12.82 0.82
C VAL A 390 7.36 11.92 0.91
N TYR A 391 7.23 11.03 -0.05
CA TYR A 391 6.10 10.10 -0.16
C TYR A 391 6.53 8.72 0.34
N VAL A 392 5.91 8.25 1.42
CA VAL A 392 6.04 6.87 1.94
C VAL A 392 4.89 6.03 1.40
N SER A 393 5.17 4.82 0.88
CA SER A 393 4.13 3.95 0.35
C SER A 393 4.45 2.47 0.47
N CYS A 394 3.45 1.71 0.91
CA CYS A 394 3.50 0.25 0.99
C CYS A 394 2.97 -0.46 -0.28
N ASN A 395 2.47 0.28 -1.29
CA ASN A 395 1.84 -0.26 -2.48
C ASN A 395 2.41 0.36 -3.77
N PRO A 396 3.22 -0.40 -4.53
CA PRO A 396 3.83 0.09 -5.77
C PRO A 396 2.86 0.60 -6.84
N ALA A 397 1.67 0.00 -6.94
CA ALA A 397 0.72 0.33 -8.00
C ALA A 397 0.02 1.67 -7.73
N THR A 398 -0.40 1.92 -6.49
CA THR A 398 -1.01 3.20 -6.11
C THR A 398 0.03 4.30 -6.08
N LEU A 399 1.23 4.03 -5.57
CA LEU A 399 2.38 4.93 -5.67
C LEU A 399 2.62 5.36 -7.13
N GLY A 400 2.73 4.41 -8.06
CA GLY A 400 2.93 4.71 -9.48
C GLY A 400 1.83 5.61 -10.07
N LYS A 401 0.56 5.37 -9.73
CA LYS A 401 -0.56 6.24 -10.18
C LYS A 401 -0.48 7.64 -9.58
N ASN A 402 -0.18 7.76 -8.28
CA ASN A 402 -0.07 9.06 -7.63
C ASN A 402 1.15 9.85 -8.16
N LEU A 403 2.29 9.19 -8.39
CA LEU A 403 3.44 9.83 -9.03
C LEU A 403 3.10 10.35 -10.42
N ALA A 404 2.36 9.59 -11.23
CA ALA A 404 1.93 10.03 -12.56
C ALA A 404 1.08 11.32 -12.51
N ALA A 405 0.18 11.44 -11.51
CA ALA A 405 -0.62 12.65 -11.32
C ALA A 405 0.25 13.85 -10.87
N LEU A 406 1.26 13.61 -10.03
CA LEU A 406 2.13 14.65 -9.48
C LEU A 406 3.22 15.12 -10.45
N GLN A 407 3.51 14.36 -11.52
CA GLN A 407 4.55 14.67 -12.50
C GLN A 407 4.36 16.01 -13.24
N SER A 408 3.13 16.51 -13.31
CA SER A 408 2.83 17.83 -13.87
C SER A 408 3.49 19.00 -13.13
N ARG A 409 3.87 18.82 -11.86
CA ARG A 409 4.44 19.87 -11.01
C ARG A 409 5.70 19.44 -10.25
N TYR A 410 5.95 18.15 -10.13
CA TYR A 410 7.07 17.61 -9.37
C TYR A 410 7.84 16.57 -10.17
N ILE A 411 9.14 16.50 -9.95
CA ILE A 411 10.01 15.45 -10.49
C ILE A 411 10.47 14.53 -9.39
N VAL A 412 10.49 13.24 -9.69
CA VAL A 412 11.05 12.22 -8.80
C VAL A 412 12.58 12.38 -8.79
N LYS A 413 13.16 12.47 -7.59
CA LYS A 413 14.60 12.64 -7.38
C LYS A 413 15.27 11.38 -6.86
N ASN A 414 14.60 10.62 -6.01
CA ASN A 414 15.13 9.39 -5.43
C ASN A 414 13.98 8.47 -5.01
N ILE A 415 14.16 7.16 -5.16
CA ILE A 415 13.21 6.13 -4.71
C ILE A 415 13.99 5.07 -3.94
N GLN A 416 13.74 4.97 -2.65
CA GLN A 416 14.39 4.01 -1.76
C GLN A 416 13.37 2.99 -1.23
N PRO A 417 13.41 1.74 -1.72
CA PRO A 417 12.61 0.66 -1.15
C PRO A 417 13.24 0.05 0.11
N TYR A 418 12.39 -0.46 0.99
CA TYR A 418 12.71 -1.13 2.25
C TYR A 418 11.92 -2.42 2.37
N ASP A 419 12.58 -3.47 2.84
CA ASP A 419 11.92 -4.71 3.21
C ASP A 419 11.32 -4.63 4.63
N MET A 420 10.17 -3.95 4.76
CA MET A 420 9.45 -3.87 6.05
C MET A 420 8.86 -5.22 6.49
N PHE A 421 8.53 -6.08 5.52
CA PHE A 421 7.84 -7.34 5.76
C PHE A 421 8.50 -8.50 4.99
N PRO A 422 9.61 -9.06 5.53
CA PRO A 422 10.22 -10.28 5.00
C PRO A 422 9.19 -11.40 4.79
N HIS A 423 9.44 -12.28 3.81
CA HIS A 423 8.56 -13.39 3.42
C HIS A 423 7.19 -13.00 2.84
N THR A 424 6.94 -11.71 2.62
CA THR A 424 5.77 -11.18 1.89
C THR A 424 6.23 -10.42 0.64
N PRO A 425 5.39 -10.23 -0.39
CA PRO A 425 5.73 -9.42 -1.56
C PRO A 425 5.71 -7.91 -1.29
N LEU A 426 5.27 -7.50 -0.09
CA LEU A 426 5.09 -6.09 0.26
C LEU A 426 6.45 -5.39 0.30
N VAL A 427 6.49 -4.15 -0.20
CA VAL A 427 7.68 -3.30 -0.21
C VAL A 427 7.28 -1.90 0.23
N GLU A 428 7.93 -1.41 1.27
CA GLU A 428 7.75 -0.03 1.74
C GLU A 428 8.70 0.85 0.94
N THR A 429 8.25 1.99 0.44
CA THR A 429 9.03 2.80 -0.50
C THR A 429 8.97 4.27 -0.10
N VAL A 430 10.13 4.91 0.02
CA VAL A 430 10.25 6.35 0.26
C VAL A 430 10.68 7.03 -1.04
N CYS A 431 9.87 7.95 -1.54
CA CYS A 431 10.13 8.73 -2.75
C CYS A 431 10.34 10.21 -2.40
N LEU A 432 11.46 10.78 -2.84
CA LEU A 432 11.66 12.23 -2.84
C LEU A 432 11.15 12.80 -4.15
N LEU A 433 10.21 13.73 -4.08
CA LEU A 433 9.81 14.57 -5.18
C LEU A 433 10.24 16.02 -4.93
N SER A 434 10.67 16.70 -5.97
CA SER A 434 11.03 18.12 -5.91
C SER A 434 10.24 18.90 -6.95
N LYS A 435 9.79 20.09 -6.59
CA LYS A 435 9.00 20.94 -7.48
C LYS A 435 9.81 21.27 -8.74
N LEU A 436 9.14 21.24 -9.90
CA LEU A 436 9.71 21.69 -11.17
C LEU A 436 10.11 23.17 -11.07
N ASN A 437 11.36 23.47 -11.42
CA ASN A 437 11.81 24.84 -11.60
C ASN A 437 11.33 25.32 -12.97
N THR A 438 10.27 26.13 -13.01
CA THR A 438 9.68 26.69 -14.25
C THR A 438 10.60 27.63 -15.05
N LYS A 439 11.85 27.83 -14.63
CA LYS A 439 12.87 28.61 -15.36
C LYS A 439 13.78 27.78 -16.28
N GLN A 440 13.70 26.45 -16.22
CA GLN A 440 14.42 25.58 -17.14
C GLN A 440 13.38 24.87 -18.00
N HIS A 441 13.23 25.34 -19.25
CA HIS A 441 12.78 24.47 -20.32
C HIS A 441 13.76 23.30 -20.36
N ILE A 442 13.31 22.13 -19.89
CA ILE A 442 14.05 20.88 -20.11
C ILE A 442 13.52 20.36 -21.44
N GLU A 443 14.23 20.66 -22.52
CA GLU A 443 14.16 19.85 -23.73
C GLU A 443 14.77 18.50 -23.38
N VAL A 444 13.91 17.49 -23.20
CA VAL A 444 14.36 16.11 -23.10
C VAL A 444 14.55 15.61 -24.51
N GLU A 445 15.78 15.71 -25.02
CA GLU A 445 16.18 15.02 -26.24
C GLU A 445 16.31 13.52 -25.91
N VAL A 446 15.27 12.74 -26.23
CA VAL A 446 15.30 11.28 -26.09
C VAL A 446 16.05 10.71 -27.29
N LYS A 447 17.32 10.36 -27.11
CA LYS A 447 18.05 9.54 -28.09
C LYS A 447 17.47 8.13 -28.08
N MET A 448 16.64 7.83 -29.07
CA MET A 448 16.06 6.52 -29.33
C MET A 448 17.07 5.62 -30.04
N ASP A 449 18.06 5.11 -29.31
CA ASP A 449 18.84 3.97 -29.79
C ASP A 449 18.37 2.70 -29.06
N GLU A 450 17.81 1.79 -29.86
CA GLU A 450 17.60 0.36 -29.59
C GLU A 450 16.61 -0.02 -28.47
N LEU A 451 15.31 0.17 -28.72
CA LEU A 451 14.24 -0.64 -28.13
C LEU A 451 13.07 -0.70 -29.12
N ASP A 452 12.71 -1.93 -29.50
CA ASP A 452 11.65 -2.33 -30.45
C ASP A 452 10.47 -1.35 -30.56
N LEU A 453 10.50 -0.58 -31.65
CA LEU A 453 9.41 0.22 -32.18
C LEU A 453 8.31 -0.68 -32.73
N THR A 454 7.29 -1.00 -31.92
CA THR A 454 5.99 -1.45 -32.44
C THR A 454 4.92 -0.40 -32.17
N SER A 455 4.77 0.50 -33.16
CA SER A 455 3.52 1.12 -33.63
C SER A 455 2.54 1.74 -32.61
N ALA A 456 3.02 2.53 -31.65
CA ALA A 456 2.16 3.33 -30.77
C ALA A 456 2.39 4.85 -30.86
N GLU A 457 3.43 5.29 -31.58
CA GLU A 457 3.82 6.71 -31.71
C GLU A 457 3.49 7.25 -33.11
N SER A 458 2.21 7.57 -33.34
CA SER A 458 1.75 8.52 -34.38
C SER A 458 0.21 8.62 -34.39
N LYS A 459 -0.40 9.20 -33.34
CA LYS A 459 -1.84 9.52 -33.38
C LYS A 459 -2.06 10.98 -33.04
N ALA A 460 -2.19 11.80 -34.07
CA ALA A 460 -2.65 13.18 -33.92
C ALA A 460 -4.06 13.22 -33.32
N THR A 461 -4.22 14.13 -32.38
CA THR A 461 -5.49 14.50 -31.77
C THR A 461 -6.42 15.16 -32.79
N TYR A 462 -7.70 15.25 -32.44
CA TYR A 462 -8.70 15.86 -33.30
C TYR A 462 -8.47 17.36 -33.51
N GLU A 463 -7.88 18.05 -32.54
CA GLU A 463 -7.58 19.48 -32.66
C GLU A 463 -6.37 19.71 -33.57
N GLU A 464 -5.32 18.89 -33.47
CA GLU A 464 -4.16 18.95 -34.38
C GLU A 464 -4.56 18.71 -35.85
N ILE A 465 -5.48 17.77 -36.09
CA ILE A 465 -6.01 17.54 -37.45
C ILE A 465 -6.81 18.75 -37.95
N LYS A 466 -7.61 19.40 -37.09
CA LYS A 466 -8.37 20.60 -37.48
C LYS A 466 -7.46 21.77 -37.81
N GLU A 467 -6.42 21.96 -37.00
CA GLU A 467 -5.44 23.04 -37.17
C GLU A 467 -4.67 22.84 -38.47
N TYR A 468 -4.16 21.64 -38.73
CA TYR A 468 -3.47 21.32 -39.98
C TYR A 468 -4.35 21.57 -41.21
N VAL A 469 -5.60 21.10 -41.19
CA VAL A 469 -6.54 21.31 -42.31
C VAL A 469 -6.87 22.79 -42.51
N LEU A 470 -7.01 23.55 -41.42
CA LEU A 470 -7.26 24.99 -41.50
C LEU A 470 -6.06 25.73 -42.09
N GLU A 471 -4.84 25.40 -41.67
CA GLU A 471 -3.60 26.03 -42.15
C GLU A 471 -3.28 25.69 -43.60
N HIS A 472 -3.47 24.44 -44.03
CA HIS A 472 -3.00 23.97 -45.33
C HIS A 472 -4.05 24.06 -46.43
N SER A 473 -5.35 24.01 -46.09
CA SER A 473 -6.42 24.08 -47.09
C SER A 473 -7.39 25.25 -46.87
N GLY A 474 -7.27 26.01 -45.77
CA GLY A 474 -8.20 27.10 -45.42
C GLY A 474 -9.61 26.63 -45.04
N LEU A 475 -9.85 25.32 -44.93
CA LEU A 475 -11.17 24.74 -44.70
C LEU A 475 -11.39 24.46 -43.20
N LYS A 476 -12.56 24.83 -42.68
CA LYS A 476 -12.97 24.41 -41.33
C LYS A 476 -13.65 23.04 -41.37
N VAL A 477 -13.10 22.08 -40.62
CA VAL A 477 -13.63 20.71 -40.50
C VAL A 477 -14.16 20.44 -39.09
N SER A 478 -15.22 19.63 -39.00
CA SER A 478 -15.80 19.23 -37.72
C SER A 478 -15.19 17.91 -37.24
N SER A 479 -15.27 17.65 -35.93
CA SER A 479 -14.88 16.34 -35.39
C SER A 479 -15.68 15.20 -36.03
N LEU A 480 -16.95 15.42 -36.36
CA LEU A 480 -17.77 14.40 -37.03
C LEU A 480 -17.17 13.97 -38.39
N TYR A 481 -16.67 14.92 -39.19
CA TYR A 481 -16.06 14.62 -40.48
C TYR A 481 -14.72 13.90 -40.33
N ILE A 482 -13.92 14.26 -39.34
CA ILE A 482 -12.66 13.57 -39.05
C ILE A 482 -12.92 12.11 -38.65
N ALA A 483 -13.96 11.86 -37.84
CA ALA A 483 -14.37 10.51 -37.46
C ALA A 483 -14.82 9.68 -38.67
N GLN A 484 -15.65 10.25 -39.55
CA GLN A 484 -16.11 9.59 -40.78
C GLN A 484 -14.95 9.17 -41.70
N VAL A 485 -13.94 10.04 -41.87
CA VAL A 485 -12.76 9.73 -42.70
C VAL A 485 -11.85 8.71 -42.03
N LYS A 486 -11.60 8.81 -40.72
CA LYS A 486 -10.85 7.80 -39.95
C LYS A 486 -11.48 6.41 -40.05
N GLN A 487 -12.81 6.33 -40.01
CA GLN A 487 -13.55 5.09 -40.18
C GLN A 487 -13.40 4.51 -41.59
N LYS A 488 -13.44 5.34 -42.65
CA LYS A 488 -13.17 4.90 -44.03
C LYS A 488 -11.75 4.35 -44.21
N CYS A 489 -10.78 4.87 -43.47
CA CYS A 489 -9.38 4.42 -43.50
C CYS A 489 -9.05 3.27 -42.53
N GLY A 490 -10.05 2.67 -41.85
CA GLY A 490 -9.85 1.49 -40.99
C GLY A 490 -9.25 1.78 -39.60
N ILE A 491 -9.22 3.04 -39.16
CA ILE A 491 -8.74 3.42 -37.83
C ILE A 491 -9.87 3.22 -36.80
N ILE A 492 -9.70 2.25 -35.88
CA ILE A 492 -10.71 1.95 -34.82
C ILE A 492 -10.68 3.04 -33.74
N GLU A 493 -11.79 3.77 -33.60
CA GLU A 493 -11.98 4.78 -32.55
C GLU A 493 -12.51 4.16 -31.25
N ARG A 494 -12.15 4.75 -30.10
CA ARG A 494 -12.84 4.48 -28.82
C ARG A 494 -14.27 5.01 -28.92
N GLU A 495 -15.25 4.27 -28.42
CA GLU A 495 -16.66 4.68 -28.52
C GLU A 495 -16.92 6.07 -27.90
N ASN A 496 -17.49 6.95 -28.73
CA ASN A 496 -18.20 8.21 -28.47
C ASN A 496 -17.43 9.54 -28.60
N TYR A 497 -17.54 10.14 -29.80
CA TYR A 497 -18.18 11.46 -29.97
C TYR A 497 -19.27 11.35 -31.06
N ASN A 498 -20.51 11.71 -30.73
CA ASN A 498 -21.66 11.86 -31.63
C ASN A 498 -22.22 10.60 -32.36
N LYS A 499 -22.59 9.55 -31.61
CA LYS A 499 -23.62 8.62 -32.12
C LYS A 499 -24.99 9.34 -32.18
N PRO A 500 -25.82 9.11 -33.22
CA PRO A 500 -27.15 9.72 -33.31
C PRO A 500 -28.03 9.25 -32.14
N LYS A 501 -28.86 10.16 -31.60
CA LYS A 501 -29.77 9.86 -30.47
C LYS A 501 -31.03 9.05 -30.88
N SER A 502 -31.21 8.75 -32.17
CA SER A 502 -32.26 7.89 -32.72
C SER A 502 -31.79 7.19 -34.00
N GLU A 503 -32.40 6.06 -34.35
CA GLU A 503 -32.06 5.24 -35.54
C GLU A 503 -32.36 5.97 -36.88
N ASP A 504 -33.27 6.95 -36.89
CA ASP A 504 -33.69 7.69 -38.11
C ASP A 504 -33.00 9.06 -38.31
N ALA A 505 -31.98 9.40 -37.53
CA ALA A 505 -31.30 10.69 -37.66
C ALA A 505 -30.33 10.71 -38.85
N ARG A 506 -30.67 11.47 -39.91
CA ARG A 506 -29.77 11.74 -41.05
C ARG A 506 -28.55 12.55 -40.59
N GLN A 507 -27.39 11.91 -40.45
CA GLN A 507 -26.13 12.61 -40.21
C GLN A 507 -25.59 13.22 -41.52
N PRO A 508 -25.08 14.47 -41.51
CA PRO A 508 -24.42 15.05 -42.67
C PRO A 508 -23.15 14.26 -43.03
N GLN A 509 -23.01 13.92 -44.30
CA GLN A 509 -21.82 13.26 -44.84
C GLN A 509 -20.71 14.29 -45.12
N CYS A 510 -19.46 13.90 -44.89
CA CYS A 510 -18.30 14.73 -45.19
C CYS A 510 -18.28 15.11 -46.68
N PRO A 511 -18.26 16.41 -47.03
CA PRO A 511 -18.08 16.87 -48.41
C PRO A 511 -16.73 16.41 -49.00
N PRO A 512 -16.64 16.10 -50.32
CA PRO A 512 -15.44 15.53 -50.94
C PRO A 512 -14.17 16.37 -50.82
N ASP A 513 -14.30 17.69 -50.81
CA ASP A 513 -13.23 18.67 -50.60
C ASP A 513 -12.65 18.58 -49.18
N LYS A 514 -13.51 18.44 -48.16
CA LYS A 514 -13.10 18.25 -46.77
C LYS A 514 -12.53 16.86 -46.51
N GLU A 515 -13.06 15.83 -47.17
CA GLU A 515 -12.54 14.48 -47.08
C GLU A 515 -11.10 14.38 -47.60
N LYS A 516 -10.79 15.03 -48.73
CA LYS A 516 -9.41 15.12 -49.25
C LYS A 516 -8.46 15.80 -48.27
N ALA A 517 -8.85 16.95 -47.73
CA ALA A 517 -8.00 17.70 -46.79
C ALA A 517 -7.75 16.92 -45.48
N ILE A 518 -8.77 16.23 -44.95
CA ILE A 518 -8.60 15.37 -43.76
C ILE A 518 -7.71 14.17 -44.08
N THR A 519 -7.86 13.54 -45.25
CA THR A 519 -7.02 12.40 -45.66
C THR A 519 -5.55 12.81 -45.78
N GLU A 520 -5.28 14.00 -46.30
CA GLU A 520 -3.93 14.56 -46.38
C GLU A 520 -3.34 14.82 -44.98
N ALA A 521 -4.14 15.36 -44.06
CA ALA A 521 -3.74 15.50 -42.66
C ALA A 521 -3.43 14.14 -42.00
N LEU A 522 -4.25 13.12 -42.24
CA LEU A 522 -4.00 11.77 -41.71
C LEU A 522 -2.70 11.15 -42.25
N LYS A 523 -2.36 11.38 -43.53
CA LYS A 523 -1.06 10.97 -44.11
C LYS A 523 0.10 11.75 -43.49
N HIS A 524 -0.05 13.06 -43.31
CA HIS A 524 0.96 13.91 -42.69
C HIS A 524 1.31 13.41 -41.28
N PHE A 525 0.29 13.06 -40.49
CA PHE A 525 0.46 12.52 -39.14
C PHE A 525 0.79 11.02 -39.09
N GLY A 526 1.05 10.36 -40.23
CA GLY A 526 1.41 8.95 -40.29
C GLY A 526 0.34 8.01 -39.71
N MET A 527 -0.94 8.40 -39.84
CA MET A 527 -2.08 7.65 -39.32
C MET A 527 -2.67 6.66 -40.33
N ILE A 528 -2.43 6.86 -41.63
CA ILE A 528 -2.90 6.02 -42.75
C ILE A 528 -1.82 5.82 -43.80
#